data_AF-A0A1I1R0L6-F1
#
_entry.id   AF-A0A1I1R0L6-F1
#
_cell.length_a   1.000
_cell.length_b   1.000
_cell.length_c   1.000
_cell.angle_alpha   90.00
_cell.angle_beta   90.00
_cell.angle_gamma   90.00
#
_symmetry.space_group_name_H-M   'P 1'
#
loop_
_entity.id
_entity.type
_entity.pdbx_description
1 polymer ?
#
loop_
_entity_poly.entity_id
_entity_poly.type
_entity_poly.pdbx_seq_one_letter_code
_entity_poly.pdbx_strand_id
1 'polypeptide(L)'
;MKKIVKVLVVLTIVSTGQLLATTNNTTAQVAQIGKPKRVTNKAWTKKLAKAGYVFVLPHAGKGALYKNTTAKGGKSYSRKVLKKLVKNHTLFKVRKLTTIKNSISVDLISKDGKYKGYTNYVNGIYNKNLFNKDLQPLINAELKVMIAKDNNEPTSALLEQAQTLAGELTGKNKPIADTSIKQLKRYLKHNDISETPVLLIGKHPGDLLAN
;
A
#
# COMPACT_ATOMS: atom_id res chain seq x y z
N MET A 1 -69.63 -66.65 -28.58
CA MET A 1 -68.96 -65.68 -27.69
C MET A 1 -67.46 -65.93 -27.77
N LYS A 2 -66.68 -64.88 -28.09
CA LYS A 2 -65.30 -64.98 -28.59
C LYS A 2 -64.30 -65.34 -27.49
N LYS A 3 -63.41 -66.29 -27.79
CA LYS A 3 -62.26 -66.72 -26.97
C LYS A 3 -61.20 -65.61 -26.93
N ILE A 4 -60.63 -65.32 -25.76
CA ILE A 4 -59.44 -64.48 -25.63
C ILE A 4 -58.34 -65.27 -24.92
N VAL A 5 -57.20 -65.31 -25.60
CA VAL A 5 -55.95 -66.01 -25.29
C VAL A 5 -55.33 -65.44 -24.02
N LYS A 6 -54.94 -66.29 -23.06
CA LYS A 6 -54.04 -65.90 -21.96
C LYS A 6 -52.61 -66.24 -22.38
N VAL A 7 -51.82 -65.20 -22.60
CA VAL A 7 -50.39 -65.25 -22.90
C VAL A 7 -49.62 -65.47 -21.61
N LEU A 8 -48.71 -66.45 -21.63
CA LEU A 8 -47.72 -66.73 -20.61
C LEU A 8 -46.52 -65.79 -20.86
N VAL A 9 -46.21 -64.89 -19.92
CA VAL A 9 -45.00 -64.07 -19.97
C VAL A 9 -44.02 -64.60 -18.92
N VAL A 10 -42.91 -65.14 -19.42
CA VAL A 10 -41.74 -65.56 -18.63
C VAL A 10 -41.02 -64.30 -18.16
N LEU A 11 -40.91 -64.13 -16.84
CA LEU A 11 -40.16 -63.04 -16.22
C LEU A 11 -38.67 -63.42 -16.19
N THR A 12 -37.85 -62.75 -17.00
CA THR A 12 -36.39 -62.83 -16.90
C THR A 12 -35.90 -61.90 -15.80
N ILE A 13 -35.34 -62.48 -14.75
CA ILE A 13 -34.69 -61.75 -13.66
C ILE A 13 -33.32 -61.27 -14.19
N VAL A 14 -33.20 -59.97 -14.47
CA VAL A 14 -31.88 -59.34 -14.68
C VAL A 14 -31.34 -58.97 -13.31
N SER A 15 -30.34 -59.73 -12.84
CA SER A 15 -29.52 -59.37 -11.68
C SER A 15 -28.69 -58.13 -12.02
N THR A 16 -29.18 -56.97 -11.64
CA THR A 16 -28.36 -55.76 -11.62
C THR A 16 -27.37 -55.89 -10.47
N GLY A 17 -26.13 -56.28 -10.81
CA GLY A 17 -25.01 -56.15 -9.90
C GLY A 17 -24.89 -54.68 -9.49
N GLN A 18 -25.15 -54.38 -8.23
CA GLN A 18 -24.80 -53.10 -7.65
C GLN A 18 -23.27 -53.03 -7.60
N LEU A 19 -22.68 -52.36 -8.59
CA LEU A 19 -21.36 -51.77 -8.45
C LEU A 19 -21.43 -50.80 -7.27
N LEU A 20 -20.91 -51.23 -6.13
CA LEU A 20 -20.52 -50.34 -5.05
C LEU A 20 -19.39 -49.45 -5.58
N ALA A 21 -19.77 -48.33 -6.21
CA ALA A 21 -18.86 -47.22 -6.35
C ALA A 21 -18.57 -46.71 -4.93
N THR A 22 -17.45 -47.14 -4.36
CA THR A 22 -16.83 -46.44 -3.25
C THR A 22 -16.45 -45.06 -3.76
N THR A 23 -17.36 -44.10 -3.63
CA THR A 23 -17.01 -42.69 -3.69
C THR A 23 -16.08 -42.46 -2.50
N ASN A 24 -14.78 -42.54 -2.76
CA ASN A 24 -13.78 -41.89 -1.92
C ASN A 24 -14.13 -40.40 -1.97
N ASN A 25 -15.03 -39.98 -1.08
CA ASN A 25 -15.16 -38.60 -0.69
C ASN A 25 -13.88 -38.28 0.07
N THR A 26 -12.79 -38.11 -0.69
CA THR A 26 -11.67 -37.31 -0.27
C THR A 26 -12.25 -35.92 -0.11
N THR A 27 -12.79 -35.63 1.07
CA THR A 27 -13.03 -34.27 1.51
C THR A 27 -11.71 -33.57 1.32
N ALA A 28 -11.58 -32.86 0.19
CA ALA A 28 -10.51 -31.93 -0.01
C ALA A 28 -10.58 -31.01 1.21
N GLN A 29 -9.63 -31.15 2.13
CA GLN A 29 -9.47 -30.19 3.19
C GLN A 29 -9.28 -28.86 2.46
N VAL A 30 -10.33 -28.03 2.47
CA VAL A 30 -10.20 -26.64 2.08
C VAL A 30 -9.20 -26.11 3.08
N ALA A 31 -7.94 -26.00 2.64
CA ALA A 31 -6.89 -25.42 3.45
C ALA A 31 -7.47 -24.12 3.97
N GLN A 32 -7.65 -24.02 5.29
CA GLN A 32 -8.08 -22.77 5.89
C GLN A 32 -7.06 -21.75 5.42
N ILE A 33 -7.47 -20.86 4.51
CA ILE A 33 -6.63 -19.76 4.07
C ILE A 33 -6.46 -18.91 5.31
N GLY A 34 -5.36 -19.16 6.03
CA GLY A 34 -5.06 -18.48 7.28
C GLY A 34 -5.23 -16.98 7.06
N LYS A 35 -5.90 -16.31 8.00
CA LYS A 35 -6.08 -14.86 7.93
C LYS A 35 -4.70 -14.23 7.63
N PRO A 36 -4.59 -13.34 6.63
CA PRO A 36 -3.30 -12.81 6.23
C PRO A 36 -2.55 -12.25 7.44
N LYS A 37 -1.37 -12.80 7.71
CA LYS A 37 -0.53 -12.36 8.83
C LYS A 37 -0.20 -10.89 8.64
N ARG A 38 -0.59 -10.08 9.63
CA ARG A 38 -0.33 -8.64 9.63
C ARG A 38 1.03 -8.41 10.27
N VAL A 39 1.96 -7.84 9.53
CA VAL A 39 3.30 -7.53 10.04
C VAL A 39 3.42 -6.02 10.18
N THR A 40 3.80 -5.56 11.37
CA THR A 40 4.08 -4.13 11.59
C THR A 40 5.53 -3.86 11.23
N ASN A 41 5.78 -3.01 10.23
CA ASN A 41 7.14 -2.57 9.92
C ASN A 41 7.54 -1.46 10.91
N LYS A 42 8.20 -1.85 12.01
CA LYS A 42 8.56 -0.94 13.12
C LYS A 42 9.55 0.14 12.67
N ALA A 43 10.55 -0.21 11.87
CA ALA A 43 11.57 0.73 11.40
C ALA A 43 10.96 1.80 10.50
N TRP A 44 10.16 1.39 9.51
CA TRP A 44 9.48 2.31 8.61
C TRP A 44 8.45 3.17 9.35
N THR A 45 7.69 2.57 10.26
CA THR A 45 6.78 3.32 11.15
C THR A 45 7.53 4.40 11.91
N LYS A 46 8.65 4.08 12.55
CA LYS A 46 9.46 5.04 13.31
C LYS A 46 9.99 6.16 12.40
N LYS A 47 10.45 5.81 11.19
CA LYS A 47 10.94 6.77 10.20
C LYS A 47 9.85 7.78 9.81
N LEU A 48 8.68 7.31 9.38
CA LEU A 48 7.59 8.20 8.97
C LEU A 48 6.98 8.97 10.15
N ALA A 49 6.83 8.33 11.31
CA ALA A 49 6.32 8.98 12.51
C ALA A 49 7.22 10.14 12.97
N LYS A 50 8.56 9.97 12.86
CA LYS A 50 9.54 11.01 13.21
C LYS A 50 9.42 12.26 12.32
N ALA A 51 8.97 12.11 11.08
CA ALA A 51 8.75 13.23 10.17
C ALA A 51 7.57 14.12 10.60
N GLY A 52 6.71 13.65 11.49
CA GLY A 52 5.65 14.46 12.10
C GLY A 52 4.50 14.78 11.14
N TYR A 53 3.91 15.97 11.31
CA TYR A 53 2.75 16.43 10.54
C TYR A 53 3.16 17.05 9.21
N VAL A 54 3.63 16.20 8.30
CA VAL A 54 4.10 16.60 6.96
C VAL A 54 3.35 15.90 5.84
N PHE A 55 2.48 14.93 6.15
CA PHE A 55 1.81 14.13 5.13
C PHE A 55 0.44 14.68 4.78
N VAL A 56 0.09 14.63 3.50
CA VAL A 56 -1.23 15.03 2.98
C VAL A 56 -1.81 13.88 2.16
N LEU A 57 -3.14 13.72 2.17
CA LEU A 57 -3.83 12.76 1.29
C LEU A 57 -4.41 13.51 0.08
N PRO A 58 -3.76 13.49 -1.10
CA PRO A 58 -4.20 14.26 -2.28
C PRO A 58 -5.53 13.74 -2.83
N HIS A 59 -5.71 12.42 -2.85
CA HIS A 59 -6.82 11.76 -3.54
C HIS A 59 -7.94 11.32 -2.60
N ALA A 60 -7.96 11.82 -1.36
CA ALA A 60 -8.94 11.39 -0.38
C ALA A 60 -10.40 11.62 -0.82
N GLY A 61 -10.65 12.65 -1.64
CA GLY A 61 -11.98 12.93 -2.20
C GLY A 61 -12.55 11.82 -3.10
N LYS A 62 -11.70 10.96 -3.69
CA LYS A 62 -12.09 9.78 -4.49
C LYS A 62 -12.38 8.54 -3.62
N GLY A 63 -12.15 8.64 -2.31
CA GLY A 63 -12.26 7.55 -1.35
C GLY A 63 -10.89 7.23 -0.74
N ALA A 64 -10.66 7.69 0.49
CA ALA A 64 -9.52 7.30 1.31
C ALA A 64 -9.87 7.56 2.79
N LEU A 65 -8.92 7.28 3.68
CA LEU A 65 -9.04 7.46 5.14
C LEU A 65 -10.24 6.73 5.76
N TYR A 66 -9.99 5.52 6.23
CA TYR A 66 -10.99 4.64 6.83
C TYR A 66 -10.85 4.62 8.35
N LYS A 67 -11.95 4.80 9.09
CA LYS A 67 -11.93 5.01 10.55
C LYS A 67 -11.43 3.82 11.37
N ASN A 68 -11.61 2.59 10.90
CA ASN A 68 -11.29 1.37 11.65
C ASN A 68 -10.14 0.60 11.01
N THR A 69 -9.11 0.21 11.76
CA THR A 69 -7.85 -0.42 11.29
C THR A 69 -7.98 -1.79 10.60
N THR A 70 -9.19 -2.30 10.38
CA THR A 70 -9.43 -3.53 9.62
C THR A 70 -9.51 -3.23 8.12
N ALA A 71 -8.45 -3.62 7.39
CA ALA A 71 -8.32 -3.50 5.94
C ALA A 71 -9.50 -4.05 5.10
N LYS A 72 -10.43 -4.81 5.70
CA LYS A 72 -11.73 -5.17 5.12
C LYS A 72 -12.84 -4.54 5.96
N GLY A 73 -13.65 -3.66 5.36
CA GLY A 73 -14.92 -3.17 5.94
C GLY A 73 -14.85 -1.91 6.79
N GLY A 74 -13.73 -1.18 6.84
CA GLY A 74 -13.67 0.10 7.54
C GLY A 74 -14.60 1.15 6.91
N LYS A 75 -15.41 1.84 7.73
CA LYS A 75 -16.23 2.97 7.25
C LYS A 75 -15.32 4.15 6.91
N SER A 76 -15.35 4.59 5.66
CA SER A 76 -14.68 5.82 5.23
C SER A 76 -15.39 7.05 5.81
N TYR A 77 -14.67 8.17 5.91
CA TYR A 77 -15.32 9.45 6.17
C TYR A 77 -16.23 9.85 4.98
N SER A 78 -17.21 10.72 5.24
CA SER A 78 -18.09 11.17 4.16
C SER A 78 -17.29 11.90 3.07
N ARG A 79 -17.74 11.78 1.81
CA ARG A 79 -17.09 12.45 0.66
C ARG A 79 -16.93 13.95 0.88
N LYS A 80 -17.90 14.61 1.53
CA LYS A 80 -17.83 16.04 1.89
C LYS A 80 -16.64 16.34 2.83
N VAL A 81 -16.44 15.50 3.86
CA VAL A 81 -15.30 15.64 4.77
C VAL A 81 -14.00 15.39 4.03
N LEU A 82 -13.90 14.32 3.25
CA LEU A 82 -12.68 13.98 2.53
C LEU A 82 -12.27 15.07 1.51
N LYS A 83 -13.22 15.61 0.74
CA LYS A 83 -12.98 16.77 -0.14
C LYS A 83 -12.47 17.99 0.62
N LYS A 84 -12.99 18.25 1.83
CA LYS A 84 -12.49 19.33 2.69
C LYS A 84 -11.06 19.08 3.17
N LEU A 85 -10.71 17.83 3.50
CA LEU A 85 -9.34 17.48 3.89
C LEU A 85 -8.33 17.76 2.77
N VAL A 86 -8.69 17.38 1.54
CA VAL A 86 -7.90 17.66 0.33
C VAL A 86 -7.75 19.17 0.11
N LYS A 87 -8.88 19.90 0.05
CA LYS A 87 -8.90 21.35 -0.18
C LYS A 87 -8.06 22.11 0.84
N ASN A 88 -8.10 21.68 2.10
CA ASN A 88 -7.40 22.36 3.19
C ASN A 88 -5.95 21.89 3.36
N HIS A 89 -5.43 21.00 2.50
CA HIS A 89 -4.11 20.37 2.65
C HIS A 89 -3.86 19.88 4.09
N THR A 90 -4.86 19.19 4.65
CA THR A 90 -4.81 18.78 6.06
C THR A 90 -3.58 17.92 6.31
N LEU A 91 -2.80 18.28 7.33
CA LEU A 91 -1.55 17.62 7.67
C LEU A 91 -1.77 16.45 8.63
N PHE A 92 -1.18 15.32 8.28
CA PHE A 92 -1.23 14.08 9.02
C PHE A 92 0.18 13.65 9.46
N LYS A 93 0.21 12.94 10.58
CA LYS A 93 1.36 12.18 11.07
C LYS A 93 1.07 10.69 10.92
N VAL A 94 2.07 9.92 10.51
CA VAL A 94 2.00 8.45 10.51
C VAL A 94 2.12 7.93 11.94
N ARG A 95 1.19 7.07 12.35
CA ARG A 95 1.19 6.37 13.63
C ARG A 95 1.72 4.95 13.50
N LYS A 96 1.30 4.24 12.46
CA LYS A 96 1.60 2.82 12.27
C LYS A 96 1.56 2.45 10.80
N LEU A 97 2.53 1.67 10.36
CA LEU A 97 2.53 0.98 9.08
C LEU A 97 2.33 -0.52 9.29
N THR A 98 1.31 -1.07 8.64
CA THR A 98 1.03 -2.51 8.69
C THR A 98 1.04 -3.07 7.29
N THR A 99 1.89 -4.07 7.05
CA THR A 99 1.89 -4.85 5.82
C THR A 99 0.92 -6.01 5.95
N ILE A 100 0.05 -6.17 4.96
CA ILE A 100 -0.95 -7.22 4.87
C ILE A 100 -0.81 -7.85 3.48
N LYS A 101 -0.16 -9.02 3.39
CA LYS A 101 0.29 -9.60 2.10
C LYS A 101 1.03 -8.53 1.28
N ASN A 102 0.57 -8.22 0.07
CA ASN A 102 1.18 -7.28 -0.86
C ASN A 102 0.63 -5.84 -0.71
N SER A 103 -0.04 -5.52 0.42
CA SER A 103 -0.61 -4.20 0.66
C SER A 103 -0.04 -3.57 1.92
N ILE A 104 0.08 -2.25 1.92
CA ILE A 104 0.52 -1.47 3.08
C ILE A 104 -0.65 -0.61 3.56
N SER A 105 -0.96 -0.71 4.84
CA SER A 105 -1.92 0.15 5.53
C SER A 105 -1.16 1.19 6.34
N VAL A 106 -1.45 2.46 6.09
CA VAL A 106 -0.83 3.61 6.76
C VAL A 106 -1.84 4.24 7.71
N ASP A 107 -1.68 4.03 9.01
CA ASP A 107 -2.49 4.68 10.05
C ASP A 107 -2.01 6.12 10.26
N LEU A 108 -2.96 7.06 10.19
CA LEU A 108 -2.75 8.49 10.14
C LEU A 108 -3.58 9.20 11.20
N ILE A 109 -3.05 10.31 11.71
CA ILE A 109 -3.75 11.23 12.61
C ILE A 109 -3.48 12.67 12.21
N SER A 110 -4.54 13.48 12.13
CA SER A 110 -4.43 14.92 11.89
C SER A 110 -3.87 15.64 13.12
N LYS A 111 -3.32 16.85 12.93
CA LYS A 111 -2.70 17.65 13.99
C LYS A 111 -3.64 17.96 15.17
N ASP A 112 -4.92 18.18 14.88
CA ASP A 112 -5.98 18.42 15.87
C ASP A 112 -6.56 17.12 16.46
N GLY A 113 -6.10 15.95 16.00
CA GLY A 113 -6.62 14.64 16.40
C GLY A 113 -8.04 14.33 15.90
N LYS A 114 -8.70 15.24 15.17
CA LYS A 114 -10.09 15.07 14.72
C LYS A 114 -10.25 13.96 13.68
N TYR A 115 -9.25 13.79 12.84
CA TYR A 115 -9.25 12.82 11.75
C TYR A 115 -8.22 11.74 12.03
N LYS A 116 -8.70 10.51 12.21
CA LYS A 116 -7.88 9.33 12.48
C LYS A 116 -8.37 8.19 11.59
N GLY A 117 -7.44 7.46 11.02
CA GLY A 117 -7.78 6.34 10.16
C GLY A 117 -6.63 5.90 9.30
N TYR A 118 -6.85 4.88 8.49
CA TYR A 118 -5.83 4.37 7.60
C TYR A 118 -6.10 4.71 6.14
N THR A 119 -5.04 4.86 5.35
CA THR A 119 -5.09 4.75 3.89
C THR A 119 -4.38 3.48 3.44
N ASN A 120 -4.78 2.99 2.27
CA ASN A 120 -4.05 1.93 1.58
C ASN A 120 -2.92 2.60 0.80
N TYR A 121 -1.77 1.92 0.73
CA TYR A 121 -0.53 2.34 0.09
C TYR A 121 0.18 3.50 0.79
N VAL A 122 1.51 3.42 0.86
CA VAL A 122 2.35 4.55 1.29
C VAL A 122 2.30 5.67 0.26
N ASN A 123 2.13 5.32 -1.01
CA ASN A 123 1.76 6.26 -2.05
C ASN A 123 0.25 6.66 -1.96
N GLY A 124 -0.42 6.51 -0.81
CA GLY A 124 -1.69 7.19 -0.55
C GLY A 124 -1.50 8.61 0.03
N ILE A 125 -0.27 8.95 0.38
CA ILE A 125 0.13 10.21 1.00
C ILE A 125 1.32 10.81 0.27
N TYR A 126 1.47 12.13 0.37
CA TYR A 126 2.68 12.83 -0.08
C TYR A 126 3.24 13.72 1.03
N ASN A 127 4.55 13.98 0.99
CA ASN A 127 5.19 14.95 1.88
C ASN A 127 4.95 16.38 1.39
N LYS A 128 4.38 17.27 2.22
CA LYS A 128 4.08 18.66 1.86
C LYS A 128 5.28 19.44 1.31
N ASN A 129 6.49 19.06 1.73
CA ASN A 129 7.73 19.71 1.31
C ASN A 129 8.05 19.43 -0.16
N LEU A 130 7.36 18.49 -0.81
CA LEU A 130 7.42 18.29 -2.26
C LEU A 130 7.00 19.51 -3.07
N PHE A 131 6.31 20.48 -2.47
CA PHE A 131 5.92 21.74 -3.12
C PHE A 131 6.75 22.94 -2.64
N ASN A 132 7.75 22.72 -1.79
CA ASN A 132 8.66 23.78 -1.40
C ASN A 132 9.58 24.10 -2.58
N LYS A 133 9.51 25.34 -3.08
CA LYS A 133 10.27 25.80 -4.26
C LYS A 133 11.77 25.67 -4.05
N ASP A 134 12.24 26.05 -2.87
CA ASP A 134 13.67 25.98 -2.52
C ASP A 134 14.20 24.55 -2.52
N LEU A 135 13.35 23.56 -2.22
CA LEU A 135 13.73 22.16 -2.21
C LEU A 135 13.61 21.47 -3.58
N GLN A 136 12.99 22.11 -4.59
CA GLN A 136 12.77 21.47 -5.91
C GLN A 136 14.06 21.02 -6.59
N PRO A 137 15.15 21.82 -6.60
CA PRO A 137 16.40 21.37 -7.22
C PRO A 137 16.91 20.07 -6.58
N LEU A 138 16.90 20.01 -5.24
CA LEU A 138 17.27 18.81 -4.49
C LEU A 138 16.33 17.64 -4.79
N ILE A 139 15.01 17.83 -4.70
CA ILE A 139 14.00 16.79 -4.96
C ILE A 139 14.22 16.16 -6.34
N ASN A 140 14.42 16.99 -7.38
CA ASN A 140 14.66 16.52 -8.73
C ASN A 140 15.97 15.73 -8.86
N ALA A 141 17.04 16.18 -8.19
CA ALA A 141 18.32 15.48 -8.17
C ALA A 141 18.20 14.13 -7.45
N GLU A 142 17.54 14.06 -6.29
CA GLU A 142 17.34 12.80 -5.58
C GLU A 142 16.47 11.82 -6.37
N LEU A 143 15.44 12.30 -7.08
CA LEU A 143 14.63 11.46 -7.97
C LEU A 143 15.45 10.84 -9.10
N LYS A 144 16.35 11.61 -9.73
CA LYS A 144 17.27 11.07 -10.74
C LYS A 144 18.14 9.95 -10.18
N VAL A 145 18.65 10.11 -8.96
CA VAL A 145 19.42 9.07 -8.27
C VAL A 145 18.59 7.80 -8.07
N MET A 146 17.33 7.94 -7.63
CA MET A 146 16.44 6.80 -7.41
C MET A 146 16.07 6.09 -8.72
N ILE A 147 15.74 6.85 -9.77
CA ILE A 147 15.44 6.30 -11.10
C ILE A 147 16.64 5.55 -11.67
N ALA A 148 17.84 6.14 -11.62
CA ALA A 148 19.07 5.48 -12.04
C ALA A 148 19.31 4.18 -11.25
N LYS A 149 19.13 4.21 -9.92
CA LYS A 149 19.26 3.00 -9.08
C LYS A 149 18.28 1.90 -9.48
N ASP A 150 17.04 2.25 -9.79
CA ASP A 150 16.00 1.30 -10.16
C ASP A 150 16.25 0.70 -11.56
N ASN A 151 16.87 1.49 -12.46
CA ASN A 151 17.33 1.05 -13.78
C ASN A 151 18.69 0.33 -13.78
N ASN A 152 19.34 0.18 -12.62
CA ASN A 152 20.71 -0.35 -12.48
C ASN A 152 21.78 0.48 -13.23
N GLU A 153 21.57 1.79 -13.32
CA GLU A 153 22.52 2.75 -13.88
C GLU A 153 23.48 3.30 -12.81
N PRO A 154 24.65 3.85 -13.20
CA PRO A 154 25.57 4.50 -12.28
C PRO A 154 24.94 5.68 -11.53
N THR A 155 25.09 5.71 -10.20
CA THR A 155 24.46 6.72 -9.34
C THR A 155 25.43 7.73 -8.72
N SER A 156 26.75 7.53 -8.84
CA SER A 156 27.75 8.31 -8.09
C SER A 156 27.69 9.81 -8.39
N ALA A 157 27.76 10.20 -9.67
CA ALA A 157 27.73 11.60 -10.07
C ALA A 157 26.38 12.27 -9.74
N LEU A 158 25.27 11.54 -9.88
CA LEU A 158 23.94 12.03 -9.52
C LEU A 158 23.82 12.25 -8.01
N LEU A 159 24.41 11.36 -7.21
CA LEU A 159 24.43 11.48 -5.76
C LEU A 159 25.28 12.67 -5.32
N GLU A 160 26.46 12.88 -5.92
CA GLU A 160 27.30 14.06 -5.67
C GLU A 160 26.55 15.35 -5.97
N GLN A 161 25.85 15.43 -7.11
CA GLN A 161 25.02 16.59 -7.45
C GLN A 161 23.94 16.84 -6.39
N ALA A 162 23.22 15.80 -5.95
CA ALA A 162 22.22 15.94 -4.89
C ALA A 162 22.84 16.43 -3.56
N GLN A 163 24.05 15.93 -3.22
CA GLN A 163 24.77 16.38 -2.03
C GLN A 163 25.18 17.85 -2.09
N THR A 164 25.65 18.32 -3.24
CA THR A 164 26.00 19.75 -3.46
C THR A 164 24.77 20.64 -3.25
N LEU A 165 23.65 20.31 -3.90
CA LEU A 165 22.39 21.06 -3.75
C LEU A 165 21.88 21.06 -2.30
N ALA A 166 22.06 19.95 -1.57
CA ALA A 166 21.74 19.90 -0.14
C ALA A 166 22.69 20.74 0.73
N GLY A 167 23.93 20.95 0.29
CA GLY A 167 24.93 21.81 0.93
C GLY A 167 24.59 23.30 0.84
N GLU A 168 23.99 23.71 -0.27
CA GLU A 168 23.60 25.11 -0.55
C GLU A 168 22.36 25.57 0.22
N LEU A 169 21.53 24.63 0.70
CA LEU A 169 20.31 24.96 1.44
C LEU A 169 20.61 25.45 2.85
N THR A 170 19.88 26.49 3.29
CA THR A 170 20.06 27.11 4.61
C THR A 170 18.75 27.17 5.39
N GLY A 171 18.83 27.66 6.64
CA GLY A 171 17.67 27.89 7.50
C GLY A 171 16.81 26.63 7.72
N LYS A 172 15.49 26.78 7.60
CA LYS A 172 14.51 25.69 7.81
C LYS A 172 14.65 24.52 6.83
N ASN A 173 15.28 24.74 5.67
CA ASN A 173 15.42 23.73 4.61
C ASN A 173 16.63 22.82 4.84
N LYS A 174 17.69 23.31 5.46
CA LYS A 174 18.91 22.56 5.76
C LYS A 174 18.66 21.22 6.48
N PRO A 175 17.94 21.16 7.62
CA PRO A 175 17.71 19.88 8.29
C PRO A 175 16.85 18.89 7.47
N ILE A 176 15.99 19.40 6.58
CA ILE A 176 15.21 18.56 5.66
C ILE A 176 16.14 17.93 4.62
N ALA A 177 17.00 18.74 4.01
CA ALA A 177 17.98 18.31 3.02
C ALA A 177 18.96 17.28 3.57
N ASP A 178 19.56 17.56 4.73
CA ASP A 178 20.51 16.65 5.38
C ASP A 178 19.87 15.30 5.73
N THR A 179 18.63 15.34 6.22
CA THR A 179 17.86 14.13 6.51
C THR A 179 17.57 13.34 5.23
N SER A 180 17.23 14.03 4.15
CA SER A 180 16.88 13.41 2.86
C SER A 180 18.09 12.72 2.23
N ILE A 181 19.24 13.40 2.14
CA ILE A 181 20.50 12.82 1.66
C ILE A 181 20.93 11.60 2.49
N LYS A 182 20.80 11.67 3.82
CA LYS A 182 21.10 10.51 4.68
C LYS A 182 20.18 9.33 4.38
N GLN A 183 18.92 9.57 4.06
CA GLN A 183 17.97 8.53 3.66
C GLN A 183 18.25 8.00 2.26
N LEU A 184 18.60 8.87 1.30
CA LEU A 184 18.96 8.48 -0.06
C LEU A 184 20.17 7.55 -0.08
N LYS A 185 21.22 7.86 0.70
CA LYS A 185 22.38 6.97 0.85
C LYS A 185 22.03 5.60 1.44
N ARG A 186 20.98 5.50 2.26
CA ARG A 186 20.48 4.20 2.76
C ARG A 186 19.69 3.45 1.70
N TYR A 187 18.87 4.16 0.93
CA TYR A 187 18.15 3.61 -0.23
C TYR A 187 19.12 3.00 -1.24
N LEU A 188 20.22 3.68 -1.57
CA LEU A 188 21.22 3.14 -2.49
C LEU A 188 21.88 1.83 -2.01
N LYS A 189 21.96 1.61 -0.70
CA LYS A 189 22.54 0.40 -0.10
C LYS A 189 21.57 -0.77 -0.03
N HIS A 190 20.26 -0.53 -0.05
CA HIS A 190 19.25 -1.55 0.21
C HIS A 190 18.11 -1.43 -0.80
N ASN A 191 17.77 -2.54 -1.46
CA ASN A 191 16.66 -2.58 -2.42
C ASN A 191 15.30 -2.72 -1.71
N ASP A 192 14.96 -1.78 -0.81
CA ASP A 192 13.71 -1.79 -0.04
C ASP A 192 12.98 -0.45 -0.15
N ILE A 193 11.71 -0.50 -0.59
CA ILE A 193 10.81 0.66 -0.62
C ILE A 193 10.65 1.33 0.76
N SER A 194 10.84 0.56 1.83
CA SER A 194 10.82 1.10 3.18
C SER A 194 11.97 2.07 3.45
N GLU A 195 13.01 2.10 2.60
CA GLU A 195 14.14 3.03 2.64
C GLU A 195 13.92 4.33 1.84
N THR A 196 12.86 4.44 1.03
CA THR A 196 12.54 5.67 0.28
C THR A 196 12.64 6.92 1.18
N PRO A 197 13.38 7.97 0.76
CA PRO A 197 13.47 9.21 1.52
C PRO A 197 12.09 9.78 1.83
N VAL A 198 11.90 10.26 3.05
CA VAL A 198 10.60 10.79 3.50
C VAL A 198 10.20 12.01 2.70
N LEU A 199 11.17 12.79 2.23
CA LEU A 199 10.94 13.93 1.34
C LEU A 199 10.27 13.51 0.03
N LEU A 200 10.57 12.30 -0.47
CA LEU A 200 10.14 11.78 -1.77
C LEU A 200 8.90 10.88 -1.70
N ILE A 201 8.34 10.67 -0.50
CA ILE A 201 7.08 9.94 -0.35
C ILE A 201 5.98 10.67 -1.13
N GLY A 202 5.37 9.95 -2.08
CA GLY A 202 4.36 10.45 -2.99
C GLY A 202 4.89 10.86 -4.38
N LYS A 203 6.21 10.85 -4.61
CA LYS A 203 6.82 10.94 -5.93
C LYS A 203 7.51 9.65 -6.40
N HIS A 204 7.95 8.78 -5.48
CA HIS A 204 8.61 7.50 -5.79
C HIS A 204 8.01 6.36 -4.95
N PRO A 205 7.84 5.12 -5.47
CA PRO A 205 8.10 4.64 -6.84
C PRO A 205 7.02 4.99 -7.88
N GLY A 206 6.08 5.86 -7.55
CA GLY A 206 5.08 6.37 -8.50
C GLY A 206 4.73 7.80 -8.15
N ASP A 207 4.60 8.64 -9.17
CA ASP A 207 4.25 10.05 -8.98
C ASP A 207 2.75 10.19 -8.75
N LEU A 208 2.34 10.40 -7.50
CA LEU A 208 0.93 10.62 -7.16
C LEU A 208 0.39 11.95 -7.64
N LEU A 209 1.28 12.83 -8.06
CA LEU A 209 0.98 14.18 -8.51
C LEU A 209 1.01 14.27 -10.05
N ALA A 210 1.39 13.20 -10.75
CA ALA A 210 1.15 13.08 -12.18
C ALA A 210 -0.35 12.89 -12.42
N ASN A 211 -0.96 13.79 -13.19
CA ASN A 211 -2.35 13.67 -13.65
C ASN A 211 -2.43 12.78 -14.88
#